data_AF-E6VXM4-F1
#
_entry.id   AF-E6VXM4-F1
#
_cell.length_a   1.000
_cell.length_b   1.000
_cell.length_c   1.000
_cell.angle_alpha   90.00
_cell.angle_beta   90.00
_cell.angle_gamma   90.00
#
_symmetry.space_group_name_H-M   'P 1'
#
loop_
_entity.id
_entity.type
_entity.pdbx_description
1 polymer ?
#
loop_
_entity_poly.entity_id
_entity_poly.type
_entity_poly.pdbx_seq_one_letter_code
_entity_poly.pdbx_strand_id
1 'polypeptide(L)' 'MLALHHKWFPGREATVQTMGEALHLETDYWDKMRTAITNGIARAFKG' A
#
# COMPACT_ATOMS: atom_id res chain seq x y z
N MET A 1 10.58 4.15 -7.31
CA MET A 1 10.18 2.82 -7.85
C MET A 1 10.97 1.69 -7.22
N LEU A 2 12.31 1.67 -7.29
CA LEU A 2 13.11 0.55 -6.76
C LEU A 2 12.91 0.26 -5.26
N ALA A 3 12.81 1.31 -4.43
CA ALA A 3 12.53 1.15 -3.00
C ALA A 3 11.15 0.51 -2.72
N LEU A 4 10.12 0.89 -3.50
CA LEU A 4 8.79 0.28 -3.41
C LEU A 4 8.82 -1.17 -3.88
N HIS A 5 9.54 -1.45 -4.96
CA HIS A 5 9.73 -2.82 -5.43
C HIS A 5 10.35 -3.71 -4.35
N HIS A 6 11.43 -3.27 -3.69
CA HIS A 6 12.05 -4.08 -2.63
C HIS A 6 11.14 -4.25 -1.39
N LYS A 7 10.28 -3.26 -1.10
CA LYS A 7 9.28 -3.37 -0.03
C LYS A 7 8.22 -4.43 -0.34
N TRP A 8 7.66 -4.42 -1.55
CA TRP A 8 6.53 -5.27 -1.93
C TRP A 8 6.95 -6.64 -2.49
N PHE A 9 8.11 -6.72 -3.14
CA PHE A 9 8.62 -7.91 -3.80
C PHE A 9 10.08 -8.19 -3.44
N PRO A 10 10.35 -8.54 -2.17
CA PRO A 10 11.70 -8.93 -1.76
C PRO A 10 12.16 -10.15 -2.56
N GLY A 11 13.35 -10.07 -3.16
CA GLY A 11 13.95 -11.17 -3.93
C GLY A 11 13.42 -11.36 -5.36
N ARG A 12 12.45 -10.56 -5.83
CA ARG A 12 12.12 -10.51 -7.28
C ARG A 12 13.11 -9.62 -8.02
N GLU A 13 13.23 -9.85 -9.32
CA GLU A 13 13.93 -8.95 -10.21
C GLU A 13 13.14 -7.65 -10.43
N ALA A 14 13.84 -6.52 -10.42
CA ALA A 14 13.25 -5.22 -10.66
C ALA A 14 13.09 -4.97 -12.16
N THR A 15 11.92 -5.32 -12.71
CA THR A 15 11.52 -5.01 -14.08
C THR A 15 10.53 -3.86 -14.10
N VAL A 16 10.28 -3.28 -15.27
CA VAL A 16 9.29 -2.18 -15.41
C VAL A 16 7.91 -2.63 -14.92
N GLN A 17 7.54 -3.87 -15.21
CA GLN A 17 6.28 -4.48 -14.79
C GLN A 17 6.20 -4.63 -13.27
N THR A 18 7.21 -5.25 -12.63
CA THR A 18 7.18 -5.48 -11.17
C THR A 18 7.30 -4.17 -10.39
N MET A 19 8.01 -3.17 -10.92
CA MET A 19 8.03 -1.83 -10.35
C MET A 19 6.67 -1.12 -10.47
N GLY A 20 5.98 -1.27 -11.61
CA GLY A 20 4.62 -0.76 -11.79
C GLY A 20 3.61 -1.41 -10.84
N GLU A 21 3.70 -2.72 -10.68
CA GLU A 21 2.88 -3.48 -9.74
C GLU A 21 3.12 -3.02 -8.29
N ALA A 22 4.39 -2.80 -7.91
CA ALA A 22 4.73 -2.31 -6.57
C ALA A 22 4.18 -0.91 -6.29
N LEU A 23 4.15 -0.03 -7.30
CA LEU A 23 3.52 1.29 -7.19
C LEU A 23 2.01 1.21 -7.00
N HIS A 24 1.36 0.31 -7.74
CA HIS A 24 -0.07 0.07 -7.60
C HIS A 24 -0.40 -0.43 -6.18
N LEU A 25 0.36 -1.41 -5.67
CA LEU A 25 0.21 -1.94 -4.31
C LEU A 25 0.43 -0.87 -3.24
N GLU A 26 1.44 -0.01 -3.39
CA GLU A 26 1.65 1.10 -2.46
C GLU A 26 0.45 2.06 -2.43
N THR A 27 -0.12 2.36 -3.60
CA THR A 27 -1.26 3.27 -3.71
C THR A 27 -2.51 2.67 -3.06
N ASP A 28 -2.81 1.41 -3.37
CA ASP A 28 -3.93 0.66 -2.79
C ASP A 28 -3.80 0.48 -1.26
N TYR A 29 -2.59 0.22 -0.76
CA TYR A 29 -2.30 0.16 0.67
C TYR A 29 -2.71 1.45 1.40
N TRP A 30 -2.28 2.60 0.88
CA TRP A 30 -2.60 3.89 1.53
C TRP A 30 -4.08 4.25 1.43
N ASP A 31 -4.77 3.86 0.37
CA ASP A 31 -6.22 4.07 0.25
C ASP A 31 -7.01 3.22 1.25
N LYS A 32 -6.65 1.95 1.38
CA LYS A 32 -7.22 1.06 2.40
C LYS A 32 -6.91 1.54 3.82
N MET A 33 -5.68 2.01 4.06
CA MET A 33 -5.28 2.57 5.34
C MET A 33 -6.11 3.81 5.72
N ARG A 34 -6.34 4.72 4.77
CA ARG A 34 -7.23 5.89 4.97
C ARG A 34 -8.63 5.46 5.39
N THR A 35 -9.18 4.48 4.70
CA THR A 35 -10.52 3.93 5.02
C THR A 35 -10.56 3.30 6.41
N ALA A 36 -9.56 2.48 6.75
CA ALA A 36 -9.46 1.84 8.05
C ALA A 36 -9.35 2.86 9.19
N ILE A 37 -8.52 3.91 9.03
CA ILE A 37 -8.38 4.99 10.00
C ILE A 37 -9.69 5.74 10.18
N THR A 38 -10.35 6.12 9.08
CA THR A 38 -11.63 6.84 9.12
C THR A 38 -12.70 6.03 9.85
N ASN A 39 -12.79 4.74 9.55
CA ASN A 39 -13.73 3.83 10.22
C ASN A 39 -13.38 3.64 11.70
N GLY A 40 -12.09 3.52 12.04
CA GLY A 40 -11.62 3.43 13.42
C GLY A 40 -11.97 4.67 14.25
N ILE A 41 -11.73 5.86 13.68
CA ILE A 41 -12.11 7.14 14.29
C ILE A 41 -13.63 7.21 14.47
N ALA A 42 -14.40 6.93 13.42
CA ALA A 42 -15.86 6.96 13.48
C ALA A 42 -16.40 6.00 14.55
N ARG A 43 -15.81 4.81 14.68
CA ARG A 43 -16.18 3.84 15.72
C ARG A 43 -15.84 4.35 17.12
N ALA A 44 -14.65 4.91 17.32
CA ALA A 44 -14.23 5.45 18.62
C ALA A 44 -15.16 6.58 19.11
N PHE A 45 -15.69 7.39 18.20
CA PHE A 45 -16.63 8.46 18.55
C PHE A 45 -18.10 8.01 18.63
N LYS A 46 -18.47 6.85 18.07
CA LYS A 46 -19.85 6.35 18.07
C LYS A 46 -20.17 5.37 19.19
N GLY A 47 -19.17 4.78 19.87
CA GLY A 47 -19.37 3.79 20.94
C GLY A 47 -19.72 2.41 20.40
#